data_AF-A0A0E4CST6-F1
#
_entry.id   AF-A0A0E4CST6-F1
#
_cell.length_a   1.000
_cell.length_b   1.000
_cell.length_c   1.000
_cell.angle_alpha   90.00
_cell.angle_beta   90.00
_cell.angle_gamma   90.00
#
_symmetry.space_group_name_H-M   'P 1'
#
loop_
_entity.id
_entity.type
_entity.pdbx_description
1 polymer ?
#
loop_
_entity_poly.entity_id
_entity_poly.type
_entity_poly.pdbx_seq_one_letter_code
_entity_poly.pdbx_strand_id
1 'polypeptide(L)'
;MYLTTLKSLENDQSMQVIHFNDWVIVLEDVLVGDVSVDIFKLYPTSNWCEESDTAVKLIHTSEDRFEDSGHAIKWAFEMIGERDES
;
A
#
# COMPACT_ATOMS: atom_id res chain seq x y z
N MET A 1 14.20 0.36 5.87
CA MET A 1 12.92 1.06 6.16
C MET A 1 12.63 1.93 4.96
N TYR A 2 11.52 1.67 4.26
CA TYR A 2 11.12 2.45 3.09
C TYR A 2 9.98 3.41 3.52
N LEU A 3 10.17 4.69 3.22
CA LEU A 3 9.25 5.78 3.55
C LEU A 3 9.06 6.58 2.26
N THR A 4 7.81 6.80 1.89
CA THR A 4 7.42 7.55 0.70
C THR A 4 6.24 8.46 1.03
N THR A 5 5.75 9.21 0.06
CA THR A 5 4.55 10.02 0.22
C THR A 5 3.35 9.39 -0.48
N LEU A 6 2.17 9.62 0.07
CA LEU A 6 0.91 9.12 -0.49
C LEU A 6 0.69 9.65 -1.89
N LYS A 7 0.98 10.94 -2.10
CA LYS A 7 0.90 11.58 -3.41
C LYS A 7 1.83 10.94 -4.44
N SER A 8 3.02 10.47 -4.02
CA SER A 8 3.93 9.76 -4.93
C SER A 8 3.33 8.44 -5.41
N LEU A 9 2.65 7.70 -4.53
CA LEU A 9 2.00 6.44 -4.88
C LEU A 9 0.78 6.68 -5.79
N GLU A 10 -0.04 7.69 -5.48
CA GLU A 10 -1.26 8.00 -6.24
C GLU A 10 -0.99 8.59 -7.63
N ASN A 11 0.18 9.19 -7.85
CA ASN A 11 0.55 9.74 -9.16
C ASN A 11 1.03 8.68 -10.16
N ASP A 12 1.36 7.46 -9.69
CA ASP A 12 1.78 6.39 -10.58
C ASP A 12 0.55 5.70 -11.20
N GLN A 13 0.33 5.95 -12.50
CA GLN A 13 -0.81 5.39 -13.23
C GLN A 13 -0.71 3.88 -13.47
N SER A 14 0.46 3.28 -13.21
CA SER A 14 0.63 1.82 -13.27
C SER A 14 0.20 1.12 -11.98
N MET A 15 -0.08 1.89 -10.93
CA MET A 15 -0.46 1.40 -9.62
C MET A 15 -1.94 1.65 -9.34
N GLN A 16 -2.55 0.74 -8.59
CA GLN A 16 -3.84 0.98 -7.96
C GLN A 16 -3.63 1.20 -6.46
N VAL A 17 -4.03 2.36 -5.96
CA VAL A 17 -3.92 2.71 -4.53
C VAL A 17 -5.29 2.61 -3.87
N ILE A 18 -5.36 1.89 -2.75
CA ILE A 18 -6.57 1.66 -1.97
C ILE A 18 -6.32 2.11 -0.54
N HIS A 19 -7.19 3.00 -0.06
CA HIS A 19 -7.11 3.56 1.28
C HIS A 19 -8.07 2.83 2.22
N PHE A 20 -7.59 2.43 3.39
CA PHE A 20 -8.39 1.79 4.41
C PHE A 20 -7.92 2.20 5.81
N ASN A 21 -8.69 3.07 6.49
CA ASN A 21 -8.31 3.66 7.77
C ASN A 21 -6.92 4.33 7.70
N ASP A 22 -5.97 3.87 8.52
CA ASP A 22 -4.57 4.29 8.52
C ASP A 22 -3.67 3.41 7.65
N TRP A 23 -4.24 2.49 6.88
CA TRP A 23 -3.54 1.62 5.94
C TRP A 23 -3.71 2.09 4.49
N VAL A 24 -2.67 1.86 3.69
CA VAL A 24 -2.66 2.14 2.26
C VAL A 24 -2.14 0.90 1.55
N ILE A 25 -2.96 0.32 0.68
CA ILE A 25 -2.63 -0.86 -0.12
C ILE A 25 -2.32 -0.39 -1.53
N VAL A 26 -1.18 -0.81 -2.07
CA VAL A 26 -0.74 -0.51 -3.43
C VAL A 26 -0.67 -1.81 -4.20
N LEU A 27 -1.38 -1.87 -5.32
CA LEU A 27 -1.31 -2.98 -6.27
C LEU A 27 -0.49 -2.52 -7.47
N GLU A 28 0.58 -3.24 -7.78
CA GLU A 28 1.42 -2.99 -8.95
C GLU A 28 1.12 -4.00 -10.05
N ASP A 29 1.43 -3.65 -11.31
CA ASP A 29 1.34 -4.56 -12.46
C ASP A 29 -0.08 -5.14 -12.70
N VAL A 30 -1.11 -4.40 -12.26
CA VAL A 30 -2.52 -4.80 -12.36
C VAL A 30 -2.94 -5.11 -13.81
N LEU A 31 -2.38 -4.40 -14.79
CA LEU A 31 -2.74 -4.53 -16.20
C LEU A 31 -2.23 -5.81 -16.87
N VAL A 32 -1.24 -6.49 -16.28
CA VAL A 32 -0.63 -7.69 -16.87
C VAL A 32 -1.03 -8.99 -16.17
N GLY A 33 -1.85 -8.92 -15.12
CA GLY A 33 -2.37 -10.11 -14.41
C GLY A 33 -1.33 -10.82 -13.55
N ASP A 34 -0.29 -10.10 -13.14
CA ASP A 34 0.78 -10.59 -12.28
C ASP A 34 0.97 -9.57 -11.14
N VAL A 35 -0.01 -9.48 -10.26
CA VAL A 35 -0.16 -8.35 -9.34
C VAL A 35 0.75 -8.51 -8.13
N SER A 36 1.53 -7.48 -7.81
CA SER A 36 2.28 -7.37 -6.55
C SER A 36 1.53 -6.48 -5.57
N VAL A 37 1.66 -6.74 -4.27
CA VAL A 37 0.98 -5.96 -3.22
C VAL A 37 2.00 -5.38 -2.26
N ASP A 38 1.99 -4.06 -2.14
CA ASP A 38 2.64 -3.35 -1.05
C ASP A 38 1.60 -2.81 -0.06
N ILE A 39 1.84 -3.02 1.23
CA ILE A 39 1.01 -2.54 2.34
C ILE A 39 1.80 -1.50 3.11
N PHE A 40 1.29 -0.28 3.11
CA PHE A 40 1.81 0.86 3.84
C PHE A 40 0.89 1.24 4.99
N LYS A 41 1.45 1.99 5.96
CA LYS A 41 0.69 2.63 7.04
C LYS A 41 0.98 4.13 7.06
N LEU A 42 -0.05 4.93 7.32
CA LEU A 42 0.08 6.37 7.51
C LEU A 42 1.09 6.62 8.62
N TYR A 43 2.06 7.48 8.33
CA TYR A 43 3.13 7.80 9.24
C TYR A 43 3.00 9.27 9.66
N PRO A 44 2.77 9.57 10.95
CA PRO A 44 2.61 10.94 11.40
C PRO A 44 3.88 11.74 11.13
N THR A 45 3.80 12.69 10.21
CA THR A 45 4.89 13.58 9.82
C THR A 45 4.87 14.83 10.64
N SER A 46 5.62 14.85 11.74
CA SER A 46 5.90 16.14 12.40
C SER A 46 6.95 16.97 11.65
N ASN A 47 7.78 16.36 10.78
CA ASN A 47 8.92 17.04 10.12
C ASN A 47 9.38 16.48 8.75
N TRP A 48 8.71 15.46 8.17
CA TRP A 48 9.26 14.77 6.99
C TRP A 48 8.69 15.22 5.64
N CYS A 49 7.49 15.78 5.62
CA CYS A 49 6.82 16.15 4.37
C CYS A 49 6.39 17.63 4.39
N GLU A 50 6.25 18.23 3.21
CA GLU A 50 5.57 19.53 3.07
C GLU A 50 4.14 19.41 3.65
N GLU A 51 3.59 20.50 4.20
CA GLU A 51 2.31 20.52 4.96
C GLU A 51 1.10 19.92 4.21
N SER A 52 1.21 19.66 2.90
CA SER A 52 0.13 19.15 2.04
C SER A 52 0.29 17.69 1.61
N ASP A 53 1.28 16.96 2.12
CA ASP A 53 1.51 15.57 1.72
C ASP A 53 1.73 14.66 2.94
N THR A 54 1.23 13.43 2.83
CA THR A 54 1.15 12.47 3.93
C THR A 54 2.21 11.41 3.73
N ALA A 55 3.09 11.21 4.72
CA ALA A 55 4.04 10.11 4.62
C ALA A 55 3.37 8.78 4.89
N VAL A 56 3.83 7.77 4.17
CA VAL A 56 3.43 6.40 4.37
C VAL A 56 4.65 5.52 4.45
N LYS A 57 4.62 4.60 5.41
CA LYS A 57 5.72 3.69 5.68
C LYS A 57 5.36 2.30 5.19
N LEU A 58 6.23 1.68 4.40
CA LEU A 58 6.05 0.30 3.96
C LEU A 58 6.12 -0.63 5.17
N ILE A 59 5.08 -1.43 5.34
CA ILE A 59 4.93 -2.42 6.41
C ILE A 59 5.19 -3.83 5.88
N HIS A 60 4.71 -4.11 4.66
CA HIS A 60 4.85 -5.42 4.06
C HIS A 60 4.76 -5.36 2.54
N THR A 61 5.40 -6.32 1.88
CA THR A 61 5.33 -6.57 0.43
C THR A 61 4.99 -8.04 0.27
N SER A 62 4.07 -8.37 -0.63
CA SER A 62 3.75 -9.77 -0.93
C SER A 62 4.97 -10.50 -1.46
N GLU A 63 5.23 -11.69 -0.94
CA GLU A 63 6.30 -12.56 -1.46
C GLU A 63 5.87 -13.22 -2.77
N ASP A 64 4.58 -13.53 -2.87
CA ASP A 64 3.93 -14.07 -4.06
C ASP A 64 3.25 -12.98 -4.88
N ARG A 65 2.96 -13.31 -6.14
CA ARG A 65 2.17 -12.47 -7.05
C ARG A 65 0.80 -13.09 -7.27
N PHE A 66 -0.19 -12.26 -7.55
CA PHE A 66 -1.59 -12.65 -7.67
C PHE A 66 -2.07 -12.59 -9.12
N GLU A 67 -2.95 -13.52 -9.48
CA GLU A 67 -3.53 -13.60 -10.83
C GLU A 67 -4.42 -12.41 -11.20
N ASP A 68 -4.99 -11.73 -10.20
CA ASP A 68 -5.81 -10.54 -10.37
C ASP A 68 -5.83 -9.66 -9.11
N SER A 69 -6.37 -8.45 -9.27
CA SER A 69 -6.47 -7.47 -8.19
C SER A 69 -7.47 -7.88 -7.09
N GLY A 70 -8.50 -8.67 -7.38
CA GLY A 70 -9.45 -9.14 -6.38
C GLY A 70 -8.79 -10.08 -5.36
N HIS A 71 -8.01 -11.04 -5.83
CA HIS A 71 -7.23 -11.93 -4.97
C HIS A 71 -6.16 -11.17 -4.18
N ALA A 72 -5.47 -10.24 -4.83
CA ALA A 72 -4.47 -9.38 -4.20
C ALA A 72 -5.07 -8.54 -3.06
N ILE A 73 -6.22 -7.91 -3.29
CA ILE A 73 -6.93 -7.09 -2.30
C ILE A 73 -7.39 -7.94 -1.12
N LYS A 74 -7.98 -9.11 -1.40
CA LYS A 74 -8.45 -10.02 -0.35
C LYS A 74 -7.30 -10.40 0.58
N TRP A 75 -6.17 -10.82 0.01
CA TRP A 75 -4.98 -11.16 0.78
C TRP A 75 -4.47 -9.98 1.60
N ALA A 76 -4.44 -8.77 1.03
CA ALA A 76 -3.99 -7.57 1.73
C ALA A 76 -4.82 -7.28 2.99
N PHE A 77 -6.15 -7.43 2.90
CA PHE A 77 -7.05 -7.26 4.04
C PHE A 77 -6.88 -8.34 5.10
N GLU A 78 -6.66 -9.60 4.71
CA GLU A 78 -6.36 -10.69 5.65
C GLU A 78 -5.07 -10.38 6.42
N MET A 79 -4.01 -9.93 5.74
CA MET A 79 -2.74 -9.54 6.35
C MET A 79 -2.85 -8.33 7.29
N ILE A 80 -3.71 -7.36 6.98
CA ILE A 80 -3.99 -6.22 7.86
C ILE A 80 -4.75 -6.68 9.10
N GLY A 81 -5.77 -7.52 8.94
CA GLY A 81 -6.58 -8.06 10.03
C GLY A 81 -5.74 -8.80 11.07
N GLU A 82 -4.87 -9.73 10.62
CA GLU A 82 -3.96 -10.47 11.52
C GLU A 82 -3.05 -9.55 12.35
N ARG A 83 -2.70 -8.38 11.81
CA ARG A 83 -1.80 -7.41 12.45
C ARG A 83 -2.50 -6.46 13.41
N ASP A 84 -3.75 -6.09 13.17
CA ASP A 84 -4.51 -5.23 14.09
C ASP A 84 -5.03 -6.02 15.30
N GLU A 85 -5.12 -7.36 15.21
CA GLU A 85 -5.47 -8.25 16.33
C GLU A 85 -4.27 -8.69 17.21
N SER A 86 -3.03 -8.37 16.80
CA SER A 86 -1.77 -8.75 17.47
C SER A 86 -1.18 -7.65 18.35
#